data_AF-A0A358DBS9-F1
#
_entry.id   AF-A0A358DBS9-F1
#
_cell.length_a   1.000
_cell.length_b   1.000
_cell.length_c   1.000
_cell.angle_alpha   90.00
_cell.angle_beta   90.00
_cell.angle_gamma   90.00
#
_symmetry.space_group_name_H-M   'P 1'
#
loop_
_entity.id
_entity.type
_entity.pdbx_description
1 polymer ?
#
loop_
_entity_poly.entity_id
_entity_poly.type
_entity_poly.pdbx_seq_one_letter_code
_entity_poly.pdbx_strand_id
1 'polypeptide(L)'
;LYFGAGAYGLGIALEHFGVPLFPGVFAALIGGMIIAFVTGAVAMRVSGIPFAMVTLAFAQAGSVLVRRNSAITGGEEGLSLNTDQVPDFLVGVINTRNLYWFALAVLVIV
;
A
#
# COMPACT_ATOMS: atom_id res chain seq x y z
N LEU A 1 -8.04 -3.56 0.16
CA LEU A 1 -7.71 -2.70 -0.99
C LEU A 1 -6.75 -1.58 -0.60
N TYR A 2 -7.15 -0.62 0.23
CA TYR A 2 -6.33 0.57 0.53
C TYR A 2 -4.98 0.26 1.17
N PHE A 3 -4.96 -0.62 2.19
CA PHE A 3 -3.70 -1.08 2.79
C PHE A 3 -2.76 -1.73 1.75
N GLY A 4 -3.31 -2.60 0.89
CA GLY A 4 -2.55 -3.23 -0.19
C GLY A 4 -2.05 -2.22 -1.22
N ALA A 5 -2.86 -1.23 -1.60
CA ALA A 5 -2.47 -0.18 -2.53
C ALA A 5 -1.30 0.66 -1.98
N GLY A 6 -1.31 0.98 -0.67
CA GLY A 6 -0.20 1.68 -0.02
C GLY A 6 1.07 0.82 0.06
N ALA A 7 0.94 -0.43 0.49
CA ALA A 7 2.08 -1.34 0.64
C ALA A 7 2.75 -1.68 -0.70
N TYR A 8 1.96 -2.13 -1.69
CA TYR A 8 2.47 -2.39 -3.04
C TYR A 8 2.89 -1.12 -3.76
N GLY A 9 2.17 -0.01 -3.58
CA GLY A 9 2.56 1.28 -4.19
C GLY A 9 3.93 1.74 -3.71
N LEU A 10 4.22 1.60 -2.41
CA LEU A 10 5.55 1.89 -1.86
C LEU A 10 6.59 0.90 -2.39
N GLY A 11 6.31 -0.40 -2.39
CA GLY A 11 7.24 -1.42 -2.90
C GLY A 11 7.61 -1.19 -4.37
N ILE A 12 6.62 -0.91 -5.22
CA ILE A 12 6.83 -0.59 -6.63
C ILE A 12 7.64 0.71 -6.78
N ALA A 13 7.35 1.73 -5.98
CA ALA A 13 8.11 2.98 -6.00
C ALA A 13 9.60 2.76 -5.67
N LEU A 14 9.88 1.98 -4.62
CA LEU A 14 11.25 1.69 -4.21
C LEU A 14 11.98 0.80 -5.23
N GLU A 15 11.33 -0.25 -5.72
CA GLU A 15 11.98 -1.23 -6.59
C GLU A 15 12.14 -0.76 -8.04
N HIS A 16 11.09 -0.15 -8.62
CA HIS A 16 11.11 0.24 -10.03
C HIS A 16 11.64 1.66 -10.26
N PHE A 17 11.40 2.58 -9.32
CA PHE A 17 11.83 3.97 -9.47
C PHE A 17 13.07 4.32 -8.66
N GLY A 18 13.53 3.44 -7.74
CA GLY A 18 14.74 3.66 -6.94
C GLY A 18 14.71 4.93 -6.11
N VAL A 19 13.51 5.42 -5.76
CA VAL A 19 13.36 6.67 -5.00
C VAL A 19 13.69 6.44 -3.52
N PRO A 20 14.17 7.46 -2.80
CA PRO A 20 14.33 7.37 -1.36
C PRO A 20 12.99 7.11 -0.65
N LEU A 21 13.06 6.57 0.57
CA LEU A 21 11.87 6.18 1.35
C LEU A 21 10.82 7.28 1.46
N PHE A 22 11.19 8.50 1.85
CA PHE A 22 10.22 9.58 2.09
C PHE A 22 9.44 10.00 0.82
N PRO A 23 10.10 10.28 -0.32
CA PRO A 23 9.41 10.46 -1.61
C PRO A 23 8.54 9.26 -2.00
N GLY A 24 9.02 8.03 -1.79
CA GLY A 24 8.25 6.82 -2.07
C GLY A 24 6.97 6.72 -1.24
N VAL A 25 7.05 7.02 0.06
CA VAL A 25 5.90 7.07 0.97
C VAL A 25 4.90 8.14 0.52
N PHE A 26 5.38 9.32 0.12
CA PHE A 26 4.50 10.39 -0.34
C PHE A 26 3.80 10.03 -1.67
N ALA A 27 4.52 9.40 -2.61
CA ALA A 27 3.94 8.91 -3.86
C ALA A 27 2.88 7.81 -3.61
N ALA A 28 3.18 6.85 -2.73
CA ALA A 28 2.24 5.80 -2.34
C ALA A 28 0.99 6.37 -1.65
N LEU A 29 1.15 7.38 -0.79
CA LEU A 29 0.06 8.07 -0.11
C LEU A 29 -0.84 8.81 -1.10
N ILE A 30 -0.27 9.57 -2.05
CA ILE A 30 -1.04 10.24 -3.10
C ILE A 30 -1.79 9.21 -3.96
N GLY A 31 -1.12 8.13 -4.38
CA GLY A 31 -1.75 7.06 -5.15
C GLY A 31 -2.93 6.42 -4.40
N GLY A 32 -2.74 6.08 -3.13
CA GLY A 32 -3.78 5.55 -2.26
C GLY A 32 -4.96 6.53 -2.08
N MET A 33 -4.67 7.82 -1.92
CA MET A 33 -5.69 8.87 -1.82
C MET A 33 -6.52 9.00 -3.09
N ILE A 34 -5.89 8.94 -4.27
CA ILE A 34 -6.60 8.97 -5.56
C ILE A 34 -7.53 7.75 -5.68
N ILE A 35 -7.02 6.56 -5.33
CA ILE A 35 -7.83 5.33 -5.34
C ILE A 35 -9.02 5.46 -4.40
N ALA A 36 -8.79 5.90 -3.15
CA ALA A 36 -9.85 6.10 -2.16
C ALA A 36 -10.87 7.15 -2.59
N PHE A 37 -10.44 8.24 -3.22
CA PHE A 37 -11.32 9.28 -3.75
C PHE A 37 -12.22 8.72 -4.85
N VAL A 38 -11.66 7.98 -5.82
CA VAL A 38 -12.42 7.42 -6.93
C VAL A 38 -13.39 6.34 -6.45
N THR A 39 -12.92 5.35 -5.68
CA THR A 39 -13.77 4.26 -5.19
C THR A 39 -14.83 4.78 -4.21
N GLY A 40 -14.47 5.75 -3.36
CA GLY A 40 -15.40 6.42 -2.44
C GLY A 40 -16.48 7.21 -3.18
N ALA A 41 -16.11 8.01 -4.19
CA ALA A 41 -17.07 8.76 -5.00
C ALA A 41 -18.09 7.87 -5.72
N VAL A 42 -17.68 6.67 -6.15
CA VAL A 42 -18.58 5.69 -6.75
C VAL A 42 -19.44 4.99 -5.69
N ALA A 43 -18.83 4.54 -4.59
CA ALA A 43 -19.53 3.80 -3.54
C ALA A 43 -20.61 4.66 -2.86
N MET A 44 -20.37 5.97 -2.66
CA MET A 44 -21.36 6.88 -2.05
C MET A 44 -22.66 7.07 -2.86
N ARG A 45 -22.73 6.56 -4.10
CA ARG A 45 -23.97 6.61 -4.91
C ARG A 45 -25.02 5.58 -4.50
N VAL A 46 -24.68 4.63 -3.64
CA VAL A 46 -25.58 3.59 -3.12
C VAL A 46 -25.59 3.60 -1.59
N SER A 47 -26.77 3.36 -1.00
CA SER A 47 -26.97 3.38 0.45
C SER A 47 -27.37 2.00 0.99
N GLY A 48 -26.94 1.66 2.21
CA GLY A 48 -27.32 0.42 2.89
C GLY A 48 -26.49 -0.80 2.45
N ILE A 49 -27.13 -1.95 2.28
CA ILE A 49 -26.45 -3.22 1.94
C ILE A 49 -25.63 -3.14 0.62
N PRO A 50 -26.13 -2.50 -0.46
CA PRO A 50 -25.36 -2.40 -1.70
C PRO A 50 -24.03 -1.64 -1.56
N PHE A 51 -23.90 -0.70 -0.61
CA PHE A 51 -22.65 0.02 -0.33
C PHE A 51 -21.54 -0.94 0.12
N ALA A 52 -21.88 -1.83 1.07
CA ALA A 52 -20.95 -2.85 1.55
C ALA A 52 -20.56 -3.82 0.43
N MET A 53 -21.51 -4.24 -0.42
CA MET A 53 -21.22 -5.10 -1.57
C MET A 53 -20.28 -4.44 -2.59
N VAL A 54 -20.48 -3.17 -2.90
CA VAL A 54 -19.60 -2.41 -3.82
C VAL A 54 -18.19 -2.29 -3.25
N THR A 55 -18.06 -2.04 -1.94
CA THR A 55 -16.75 -1.96 -1.27
C THR A 55 -16.01 -3.30 -1.33
N LEU A 56 -16.71 -4.41 -1.12
CA LEU A 56 -16.15 -5.76 -1.26
C LEU A 56 -15.76 -6.03 -2.72
N ALA A 57 -16.61 -5.67 -3.68
CA ALA A 57 -16.35 -5.86 -5.10
C ALA A 57 -15.08 -5.10 -5.53
N PHE A 58 -14.88 -3.86 -5.09
CA PHE A 58 -13.64 -3.14 -5.33
C PHE A 58 -12.44 -3.85 -4.71
N ALA A 59 -12.55 -4.34 -3.48
CA ALA A 59 -11.47 -5.10 -2.84
C ALA A 59 -11.08 -6.35 -3.64
N GLN A 60 -12.05 -7.06 -4.20
CA GLN A 60 -11.80 -8.22 -5.08
C GLN A 60 -11.23 -7.80 -6.44
N ALA A 61 -11.72 -6.71 -7.04
CA ALA A 61 -11.15 -6.19 -8.27
C ALA A 61 -9.67 -5.82 -8.09
N GLY A 62 -9.32 -5.20 -6.95
CA GLY A 62 -7.93 -4.88 -6.60
C GLY A 62 -7.07 -6.13 -6.41
N SER A 63 -7.56 -7.17 -5.72
CA SER A 63 -6.80 -8.41 -5.55
C SER A 63 -6.56 -9.13 -6.89
N VAL A 64 -7.56 -9.13 -7.77
CA VAL A 64 -7.42 -9.68 -9.14
C VAL A 64 -6.41 -8.88 -9.95
N LEU A 65 -6.42 -7.54 -9.85
CA LEU A 65 -5.49 -6.67 -10.57
C LEU A 65 -4.03 -6.97 -10.20
N VAL A 66 -3.75 -7.12 -8.90
CA VAL A 66 -2.43 -7.50 -8.40
C VAL A 66 -2.04 -8.88 -8.95
N ARG A 67 -2.89 -9.89 -8.76
CA ARG A 67 -2.57 -11.27 -9.19
C ARG A 67 -2.39 -11.41 -10.71
N ARG A 68 -3.11 -10.63 -11.53
CA ARG A 68 -2.96 -10.66 -12.99
C ARG A 68 -1.68 -9.97 -13.48
N ASN A 69 -1.20 -8.96 -12.76
CA ASN A 69 -0.07 -8.15 -13.18
C ASN A 69 1.23 -8.60 -12.48
N SER A 70 1.56 -9.88 -12.61
CA SER A 70 2.69 -10.51 -11.91
C SER A 70 4.03 -9.91 -12.28
N ALA A 71 4.18 -9.37 -13.50
CA ALA A 71 5.42 -8.76 -13.97
C ALA A 71 5.85 -7.52 -13.14
N ILE A 72 4.89 -6.77 -12.60
CA ILE A 72 5.16 -5.52 -11.84
C ILE A 72 4.93 -5.71 -10.34
N THR A 73 3.95 -6.55 -9.96
CA THR A 73 3.55 -6.73 -8.56
C THR A 73 4.10 -7.99 -7.92
N GLY A 74 4.73 -8.89 -8.69
CA GLY A 74 5.09 -10.24 -8.22
C GLY A 74 3.91 -11.20 -8.07
N GLY A 75 2.68 -10.75 -8.31
CA GLY A 75 1.49 -11.60 -8.38
C GLY A 75 1.21 -12.32 -7.05
N GLU A 76 1.34 -13.64 -7.05
CA GLU A 76 1.14 -14.49 -5.85
C GLU A 76 2.37 -14.56 -4.95
N GLU A 77 3.56 -14.42 -5.52
CA GLU A 77 4.83 -14.44 -4.77
C GLU A 77 5.07 -13.13 -4.00
N GLY A 78 4.39 -12.06 -4.43
CA GLY A 78 4.57 -10.73 -3.88
C GLY A 78 5.88 -10.08 -4.34
N LEU A 79 6.13 -8.89 -3.82
CA LEU A 79 7.23 -8.04 -4.26
C LEU A 79 8.34 -8.00 -3.21
N SER A 80 9.59 -8.18 -3.62
CA SER A 80 10.75 -8.04 -2.73
C SER A 80 11.09 -6.57 -2.53
N LEU A 81 11.07 -6.09 -1.28
CA LEU A 81 11.37 -4.69 -1.00
C LEU A 81 12.87 -4.40 -1.20
N ASN A 82 13.21 -3.60 -2.22
CA ASN A 82 14.55 -3.04 -2.32
C ASN A 82 14.79 -2.09 -1.12
N THR A 83 15.83 -2.39 -0.35
CA THR A 83 16.15 -1.67 0.89
C THR A 83 17.37 -0.74 0.73
N ASP A 84 17.96 -0.66 -0.46
CA ASP A 84 19.22 0.07 -0.73
C ASP A 84 19.06 1.59 -0.52
N GLN A 85 17.86 2.11 -0.72
CA GLN A 85 17.51 3.53 -0.56
C GLN A 85 16.74 3.82 0.74
N VAL A 86 16.69 2.84 1.65
CA VAL A 86 16.03 2.93 2.95
C VAL A 86 17.10 3.15 4.02
N PRO A 87 16.95 4.15 4.92
CA PRO A 87 17.92 4.36 5.99
C PRO A 87 18.10 3.12 6.87
N ASP A 88 19.35 2.74 7.20
CA ASP A 88 19.72 1.55 7.99
C ASP A 88 18.96 1.41 9.33
N PHE A 89 18.55 2.53 9.91
CA PHE A 89 17.80 2.56 11.17
C PHE A 89 16.34 2.06 11.06
N LEU A 90 15.77 2.07 9.85
CA LEU A 90 14.41 1.62 9.52
C LEU A 90 14.37 0.24 8.85
N VAL A 91 15.54 -0.33 8.55
CA VAL A 91 15.64 -1.67 7.97
C VAL A 91 15.31 -2.71 9.03
N GLY A 92 14.13 -3.32 8.93
CA GLY A 92 13.59 -4.23 9.95
C GLY A 92 14.46 -5.45 10.25
N VAL A 93 15.28 -5.89 9.30
CA VAL A 93 16.22 -7.02 9.47
C VAL A 93 17.41 -6.63 10.36
N ILE A 94 17.86 -5.37 10.30
CA ILE A 94 19.03 -4.89 11.05
C ILE A 94 18.58 -4.31 12.41
N ASN A 95 17.51 -3.51 12.42
CA ASN A 95 17.05 -2.75 13.57
C ASN A 95 15.57 -3.02 13.90
N THR A 96 15.22 -4.28 14.15
CA THR A 96 13.82 -4.70 14.42
C THR A 96 13.20 -3.94 15.60
N ARG A 97 14.00 -3.60 16.63
CA ARG A 97 13.55 -2.81 17.79
C ARG A 97 12.99 -1.44 17.38
N ASN A 98 13.65 -0.74 16.47
CA ASN A 98 13.22 0.59 16.03
C ASN A 98 11.88 0.51 15.28
N LEU A 99 11.68 -0.57 14.51
CA LEU A 99 10.44 -0.80 13.78
C LEU A 99 9.26 -1.04 14.73
N TYR A 100 9.46 -1.78 15.84
CA TYR A 100 8.42 -1.93 16.86
C TYR A 100 8.07 -0.64 17.57
N TRP A 101 9.06 0.18 17.95
CA TRP A 101 8.80 1.48 18.54
C TRP A 101 8.10 2.44 17.57
N PHE A 102 8.47 2.39 16.29
CA PHE A 102 7.80 3.15 15.25
C PHE A 102 6.35 2.70 15.06
N ALA A 103 6.10 1.38 14.99
CA ALA A 103 4.75 0.84 14.90
C ALA A 103 3.90 1.21 16.13
N LEU A 104 4.48 1.18 17.33
CA LEU A 104 3.82 1.63 18.55
C LEU A 104 3.48 3.12 18.50
N ALA A 105 4.41 3.97 18.05
CA ALA A 105 4.16 5.40 17.91
C ALA A 105 3.02 5.67 16.90
N VAL A 106 3.02 4.97 15.76
CA VAL A 106 1.93 5.07 14.76
C VAL A 106 0.59 4.62 15.34
N LEU A 107 0.57 3.51 16.09
CA LEU A 107 -0.64 3.01 16.76
C LEU A 107 -1.20 4.01 17.79
N VAL A 108 -0.33 4.75 18.48
CA VAL A 108 -0.76 5.76 19.47
C VAL A 108 -1.28 7.03 18.80
N ILE A 109 -0.78 7.36 17.61
CA ILE A 109 -1.17 8.56 16.86
C ILE A 109 -2.52 8.39 16.16
N VAL A 110 -2.88 7.18 15.74
CA VAL A 110 -4.09 6.85 14.96
C VAL A 110 -5.19 6.30 15.84
#